data_AF-A0A6A4RMP1-F1
#
_entry.id   AF-A0A6A4RMP1-F1
#
_cell.length_a   1.000
_cell.length_b   1.000
_cell.length_c   1.000
_cell.angle_alpha   90.00
_cell.angle_beta   90.00
_cell.angle_gamma   90.00
#
_symmetry.space_group_name_H-M   'P 1'
#
loop_
_entity.id
_entity.type
_entity.pdbx_description
1 polymer ?
#
loop_
_entity_poly.entity_id
_entity_poly.type
_entity_poly.pdbx_seq_one_letter_code
_entity_poly.pdbx_strand_id
1 'polypeptide(L)' 'MSLAGGRVVLALEGGHDLKAICDASEACVSALLGMEVEPLSQSVLDQKPCENAVQSLQRVIQVQGEHWLLDTT' A
#
# COMPACT_ATOMS: atom_id res chain seq x y z
N MET A 1 -2.10 9.58 6.28
CA MET A 1 -1.66 8.63 7.34
C MET A 1 -2.61 8.71 8.53
N SER A 2 -3.65 7.88 8.58
CA SER A 2 -4.77 7.98 9.54
C SER A 2 -4.63 7.09 10.79
N LEU A 3 -3.77 6.06 10.75
CA LEU A 3 -3.57 5.12 11.86
C LEU A 3 -2.57 5.67 12.89
N ALA A 4 -2.65 5.17 14.13
CA ALA A 4 -1.76 5.51 15.24
C ALA A 4 -1.55 7.02 15.46
N GLY A 5 -2.54 7.85 15.11
CA GLY A 5 -2.44 9.31 15.19
C GLY A 5 -1.34 9.90 14.30
N GLY A 6 -1.04 9.27 13.16
CA GLY A 6 -0.03 9.73 12.21
C GLY A 6 1.43 9.42 12.58
N ARG A 7 1.67 8.72 13.70
CA ARG A 7 3.02 8.32 14.13
C ARG A 7 3.50 7.11 13.33
N VAL A 8 4.24 7.36 12.25
CA VAL A 8 4.79 6.33 11.37
C VAL A 8 6.22 6.70 10.98
N VAL A 9 7.06 5.67 10.84
CA VAL A 9 8.42 5.76 10.30
C VAL A 9 8.53 4.71 9.20
N LEU A 10 9.06 5.09 8.04
CA LEU A 10 9.39 4.19 6.95
C LEU A 10 10.91 3.94 6.99
N ALA A 11 11.32 2.67 6.93
CA ALA A 11 12.72 2.27 6.82
C ALA A 11 12.96 1.65 5.44
N LEU A 12 14.02 2.09 4.76
CA LEU A 12 14.41 1.53 3.47
C LEU A 12 14.96 0.11 3.68
N GLU A 13 14.43 -0.84 2.90
CA GLU A 13 14.87 -2.24 2.90
C GLU A 13 15.62 -2.54 1.59
N GLY A 14 14.96 -3.19 0.63
CA GLY A 14 15.50 -3.45 -0.70
C GLY A 14 15.21 -2.35 -1.71
N GLY A 15 15.63 -2.59 -2.95
CA GLY A 15 15.46 -1.69 -4.08
C GLY A 15 16.78 -1.57 -4.85
N HIS A 16 16.80 -2.05 -6.09
CA HIS A 16 18.02 -2.13 -6.88
C HIS A 16 18.08 -1.05 -7.97
N ASP A 17 16.94 -0.76 -8.60
CA ASP A 17 16.86 0.26 -9.63
C ASP A 17 16.90 1.65 -9.01
N LEU A 18 17.96 2.41 -9.29
CA LEU A 18 18.20 3.72 -8.70
C LEU A 18 17.08 4.71 -8.99
N LYS A 19 16.50 4.66 -10.19
CA LYS A 19 15.42 5.57 -10.57
C LYS A 19 14.15 5.22 -9.78
N ALA A 20 13.77 3.95 -9.75
CA ALA A 20 12.59 3.49 -9.04
C ALA A 20 12.65 3.78 -7.54
N ILE A 21 13.81 3.57 -6.88
CA ILE A 21 13.94 3.87 -5.45
C ILE A 21 13.91 5.38 -5.18
N CYS A 22 14.47 6.21 -6.07
CA CYS A 22 14.41 7.67 -5.93
C CYS A 22 12.98 8.17 -6.10
N ASP A 23 12.30 7.78 -7.19
CA ASP A 23 10.91 8.16 -7.48
C ASP A 23 9.98 7.73 -6.31
N ALA A 24 10.15 6.49 -5.81
CA ALA A 24 9.36 5.99 -4.68
C ALA A 24 9.67 6.71 -3.36
N SER A 25 10.94 7.03 -3.10
CA SER A 25 11.36 7.75 -1.88
C SER A 25 10.81 9.17 -1.87
N GLU A 26 10.87 9.86 -3.00
CA GLU A 26 10.29 11.20 -3.18
C GLU A 26 8.78 11.19 -2.91
N ALA A 27 8.05 10.22 -3.50
CA ALA A 27 6.61 10.10 -3.29
C ALA A 27 6.26 9.81 -1.82
N CYS A 28 7.02 8.92 -1.16
CA CYS A 28 6.82 8.61 0.25
C CYS A 28 7.03 9.83 1.13
N VAL A 29 8.14 10.56 0.96
CA VAL A 29 8.45 11.74 1.77
C VAL A 29 7.44 12.86 1.53
N SER A 30 7.00 13.07 0.28
CA SER A 30 5.94 14.04 -0.06
C SER A 30 4.64 13.73 0.68
N ALA A 31 4.23 12.46 0.70
CA ALA A 31 3.04 12.02 1.45
C ALA A 31 3.21 12.20 2.98
N LEU A 32 4.40 11.93 3.53
CA LEU A 32 4.70 12.14 4.95
C LEU A 32 4.60 13.61 5.36
N LEU A 33 4.98 14.53 4.47
CA LEU A 33 4.88 15.97 4.67
C LEU A 33 3.46 16.52 4.46
N GLY A 34 2.51 15.67 4.06
CA GLY A 34 1.13 16.08 3.79
C GLY A 34 0.99 16.91 2.51
N MET A 35 1.93 16.78 1.57
CA MET A 35 1.82 17.41 0.25
C MET A 35 0.74 16.72 -0.58
N GLU A 36 0.22 17.43 -1.57
CA GLU A 36 -0.66 16.83 -2.58
C GLU A 36 0.16 15.81 -3.39
N VAL A 37 -0.32 14.57 -3.43
CA VAL A 37 0.31 13.48 -4.17
C VAL A 37 -0.42 13.32 -5.49
N GLU A 38 0.32 13.11 -6.56
CA GLU A 38 -0.26 12.90 -7.89
C GLU A 38 -1.29 11.75 -7.86
N PRO A 39 -2.51 11.98 -8.36
CA PRO A 39 -3.54 10.95 -8.35
C PRO A 39 -3.14 9.80 -9.27
N LEU A 40 -3.56 8.59 -8.90
CA LEU A 40 -3.43 7.43 -9.78
C LEU A 40 -4.24 7.65 -11.05
N SER A 41 -3.74 7.13 -12.17
CA SER A 41 -4.46 7.22 -13.44
C SER A 41 -5.78 6.44 -13.37
N GLN A 42 -6.79 6.90 -14.11
CA GLN A 42 -8.10 6.25 -14.17
C GLN A 42 -7.97 4.77 -14.61
N SER A 43 -7.04 4.47 -15.52
CA SER A 43 -6.77 3.10 -15.96
C SER A 43 -6.31 2.17 -14.84
N VAL A 44 -5.53 2.68 -13.87
CA VAL A 44 -5.09 1.89 -12.69
C VAL A 44 -6.25 1.70 -11.72
N LEU A 45 -7.07 2.74 -11.52
CA LEU A 45 -8.24 2.68 -10.63
C LEU A 45 -9.30 1.68 -11.14
N ASP A 46 -9.49 1.59 -12.46
CA ASP A 46 -10.45 0.66 -13.07
C ASP A 46 -9.88 -0.77 -13.23
N GLN A 47 -8.58 -0.95 -13.03
CA GLN A 47 -7.92 -2.23 -13.23
C GLN A 47 -8.26 -3.21 -12.10
N LYS A 48 -8.79 -4.38 -12.48
CA LYS A 48 -8.91 -5.50 -11.54
C LYS A 48 -7.54 -6.12 -11.27
N PRO A 49 -7.24 -6.53 -10.01
CA PRO A 49 -6.06 -7.33 -9.72
C PRO A 49 -6.03 -8.60 -10.58
N CYS A 50 -4.82 -9.07 -10.94
CA CYS A 50 -4.69 -10.32 -11.69
C CYS A 50 -5.17 -11.53 -10.86
N GLU A 51 -5.50 -12.63 -11.53
CA GLU A 51 -6.07 -13.83 -10.89
C GLU A 51 -5.18 -14.38 -9.77
N ASN A 52 -3.86 -14.38 -9.96
CA ASN A 52 -2.90 -14.83 -8.96
C ASN A 52 -2.94 -13.95 -7.68
N ALA A 53 -3.11 -12.64 -7.84
CA ALA A 53 -3.25 -11.73 -6.71
C ALA A 53 -4.56 -11.98 -5.96
N VAL A 54 -5.67 -12.17 -6.68
CA VAL A 54 -6.98 -12.48 -6.08
C VAL A 54 -6.92 -13.79 -5.28
N GLN A 55 -6.35 -14.86 -5.85
CA GLN A 55 -6.18 -16.14 -5.16
C GLN A 55 -5.31 -16.02 -3.90
N SER A 56 -4.21 -15.26 -3.99
CA SER A 56 -3.31 -15.02 -2.86
C SER A 56 -4.04 -14.29 -1.72
N LEU A 57 -4.81 -13.25 -2.04
CA LEU A 57 -5.59 -12.49 -1.06
C LEU A 57 -6.67 -13.35 -0.40
N GLN A 58 -7.41 -14.15 -1.19
CA GLN A 58 -8.42 -15.08 -0.67
C GLN A 58 -7.81 -16.08 0.31
N ARG A 59 -6.61 -16.60 0.00
CA ARG A 59 -5.91 -17.52 0.90
C ARG A 59 -5.49 -16.84 2.20
N VAL A 60 -4.98 -15.61 2.15
CA VAL A 60 -4.62 -14.84 3.35
C VAL A 60 -5.84 -14.59 4.22
N ILE A 61 -6.96 -14.15 3.64
CA ILE A 61 -8.22 -13.93 4.36
C ILE A 61 -8.70 -15.21 5.03
N GLN A 62 -8.67 -16.34 4.32
CA GLN A 62 -9.09 -17.63 4.88
C GLN A 62 -8.27 -18.02 6.11
N VAL A 63 -6.95 -17.86 6.05
CA VAL A 63 -6.04 -18.25 7.16
C VAL A 63 -6.15 -17.26 8.32
N GLN A 64 -6.23 -15.96 8.05
CA GLN A 64 -6.22 -14.93 9.10
C GLN A 64 -7.61 -14.70 9.72
N GLY A 65 -8.70 -15.11 9.06
CA GLY A 65 -10.07 -14.90 9.54
C GLY A 65 -10.38 -15.55 10.89
N GLU A 66 -9.61 -16.56 11.31
CA GLU A 66 -9.74 -17.17 12.64
C GLU A 66 -9.13 -16.31 13.76
N HIS A 67 -8.28 -15.35 13.42
CA HIS A 67 -7.53 -14.53 14.38
C HIS A 67 -7.97 -13.07 14.41
N TRP A 68 -8.61 -12.60 13.33
CA TRP A 68 -9.05 -11.21 13.20
C TRP A 68 -10.56 -11.18 12.96
N LEU A 69 -11.30 -10.68 13.96
CA LEU A 69 -12.70 -10.38 13.79
C LEU A 69 -12.81 -9.18 12.85
N LEU A 70 -13.37 -9.40 11.67
CA LEU A 70 -13.79 -8.29 10.82
C LEU A 70 -15.01 -7.67 11.48
N ASP A 71 -14.82 -6.52 12.13
CA ASP A 71 -15.93 -5.71 12.59
C ASP A 71 -16.71 -5.28 11.35
N THR A 72 -17.93 -5.80 11.22
CA THR A 72 -18.81 -5.59 10.06
C THR A 72 -19.87 -4.51 10.35
N THR A 73 -19.60 -3.65 11.34
CA THR A 73 -20.43 -2.47 11.63
C THR A 73 -20.09 -1.27 10.75
#